data_AF-A0A1J4J528-F1
#
_entry.id   AF-A0A1J4J528-F1
#
_cell.length_a   1.000
_cell.length_b   1.000
_cell.length_c   1.000
_cell.angle_alpha   90.00
_cell.angle_beta   90.00
_cell.angle_gamma   90.00
#
_symmetry.space_group_name_H-M   'P 1'
#
loop_
_entity.id
_entity.type
_entity.pdbx_description
1 polymer ?
#
loop_
_entity_poly.entity_id
_entity_poly.type
_entity_poly.pdbx_seq_one_letter_code
_entity_poly.pdbx_strand_id
1 'polypeptide(L)'
;MKPIYNYGLIYDFREAELPKTPDGSPLATFLFSRYSRADQVDELFRCFIREDGQFPEVDIPDINQILMQTLPPNFFIHLTMENIQDSNLSLESIFTPCQKYILKNIQNVLSQMKEKPYYKKILLYFAKRLKLPISLDASQFRFVGEMAMSKGKKVGILKADKTVDIYSKALLEPMQTITLAKLPSQAKEWEITKVETDNEIFSPLVAVFRSFSALNKCETLPIAAYSGFIDYITAPDMTVVSQLVKQDLPGIEFPLLTIFMFKNCHRRLLKYCVYEDVFSTEDPAQLMRKNSMYCRIVIDFLANQVQSLIIPYFNPIKRNICNSDSFDINSPSVETIHKVTDIFVKGIIEILPMIPSTIRFVCSCIYDACEACYAGTGHRGVFMAFFFRVIFPIFCQPQPTDPPGIKVDIKQMAFFGKAMTYIFNLTNSRSLSRLQSIAEKQTSNIEMIFLALVTCNEAYDALTSPTMTKACQMVDEIRKNCQKRIADLSFATTAPTQVLVHWLDMIARKI
;
A
#
# COMPACT_ATOMS: atom_id res chain seq x y z
N MET A 1 35.64 -25.65 -5.16
CA MET A 1 34.60 -26.53 -4.58
C MET A 1 34.04 -25.85 -3.35
N LYS A 2 32.78 -25.36 -3.43
CA LYS A 2 32.03 -24.86 -2.27
C LYS A 2 31.24 -26.04 -1.68
N PRO A 3 31.03 -26.13 -0.36
CA PRO A 3 30.40 -27.29 0.23
C PRO A 3 28.93 -27.37 -0.16
N ILE A 4 28.55 -28.57 -0.61
CA ILE A 4 27.18 -29.05 -0.74
C ILE A 4 26.65 -29.21 0.68
N TYR A 5 25.63 -28.45 1.07
CA TYR A 5 24.91 -28.72 2.31
C TYR A 5 24.10 -30.00 2.13
N ASN A 6 24.54 -31.06 2.81
CA ASN A 6 23.89 -32.36 2.90
C ASN A 6 22.49 -32.23 3.51
N TYR A 7 21.51 -32.87 2.87
CA TYR A 7 20.15 -33.08 3.35
C TYR A 7 20.14 -34.06 4.55
N GLY A 8 19.22 -33.86 5.51
CA GLY A 8 18.76 -34.96 6.38
C GLY A 8 18.90 -34.81 7.90
N LEU A 9 18.92 -33.60 8.47
CA LEU A 9 18.67 -33.47 9.92
C LEU A 9 17.17 -33.60 10.17
N ILE A 10 16.73 -34.78 10.64
CA ILE A 10 15.43 -34.95 11.29
C ILE A 10 15.46 -34.04 12.53
N TYR A 11 14.78 -32.89 12.44
CA TYR A 11 14.69 -31.95 13.54
C TYR A 11 13.67 -32.51 14.54
N ASP A 12 14.13 -33.03 15.67
CA ASP A 12 13.24 -33.35 16.79
C ASP A 12 12.89 -32.03 17.49
N PHE A 13 11.63 -31.63 17.43
CA PHE A 13 11.15 -30.41 18.06
C PHE A 13 11.25 -30.44 19.58
N ARG A 14 11.38 -31.63 20.20
CA ARG A 14 11.56 -31.81 21.64
C ARG A 14 13.02 -31.74 22.08
N GLU A 15 13.96 -32.04 21.18
CA GLU A 15 15.40 -32.09 21.48
C GLU A 15 16.20 -30.95 20.84
N ALA A 16 15.57 -30.12 20.00
CA ALA A 16 16.21 -28.94 19.46
C ALA A 16 16.68 -28.02 20.60
N GLU A 17 17.99 -27.78 20.70
CA GLU A 17 18.50 -26.61 21.39
C GLU A 17 17.86 -25.40 20.71
N LEU A 18 16.82 -24.88 21.37
CA LEU A 18 16.10 -23.69 20.94
C LEU A 18 17.17 -22.64 20.55
N PRO A 19 17.06 -21.96 19.39
CA PRO A 19 17.71 -20.66 19.29
C PRO A 19 17.25 -19.91 20.53
N LYS A 20 18.17 -19.53 21.43
CA LYS A 20 17.85 -18.99 22.76
C LYS A 20 16.59 -18.14 22.69
N THR A 21 15.48 -18.67 23.20
CA THR A 21 14.06 -18.28 23.04
C THR A 21 13.23 -19.17 22.08
N PRO A 22 12.25 -19.95 22.59
CA PRO A 22 10.97 -19.95 21.90
C PRO A 22 10.63 -18.47 21.79
N ASP A 23 10.47 -17.94 20.59
CA ASP A 23 10.11 -16.54 20.37
C ASP A 23 8.78 -16.12 21.06
N GLY A 24 8.14 -17.02 21.81
CA GLY A 24 6.86 -16.86 22.49
C GLY A 24 5.70 -16.82 21.51
N SER A 25 5.95 -17.09 20.22
CA SER A 25 4.94 -16.93 19.20
C SER A 25 3.88 -18.03 19.31
N PRO A 26 2.63 -17.71 18.94
CA PRO A 26 1.58 -18.72 18.78
C PRO A 26 2.01 -19.86 17.84
N LEU A 27 2.80 -19.55 16.80
CA LEU A 27 3.25 -20.53 15.82
C LEU A 27 4.21 -21.54 16.44
N ALA A 28 5.21 -21.07 17.19
CA ALA A 28 6.11 -21.94 17.93
C ALA A 28 5.33 -22.85 18.88
N THR A 29 4.43 -22.27 19.68
CA THR A 29 3.59 -23.02 20.62
C THR A 29 2.75 -24.10 19.92
N PHE A 30 2.15 -23.77 18.78
CA PHE A 30 1.37 -24.71 17.99
C PHE A 30 2.23 -25.87 17.45
N LEU A 31 3.40 -25.56 16.87
CA LEU A 31 4.29 -26.58 16.31
C LEU A 31 4.83 -27.53 17.39
N PHE A 32 5.35 -26.98 18.50
CA PHE A 32 5.93 -27.77 19.59
C PHE A 32 4.91 -28.62 20.36
N SER A 33 3.64 -28.18 20.43
CA SER A 33 2.59 -28.94 21.13
C SER A 33 2.02 -30.10 20.32
N ARG A 34 2.15 -30.06 18.99
CA ARG A 34 1.41 -30.97 18.08
C ARG A 34 2.31 -31.84 17.23
N TYR A 35 3.56 -31.44 17.00
CA TYR A 35 4.52 -32.17 16.19
C TYR A 35 5.77 -32.48 17.00
N SER A 36 6.18 -33.75 16.97
CA SER A 36 7.44 -34.19 17.58
C SER A 36 8.63 -33.96 16.65
N ARG A 37 8.42 -33.97 15.33
CA ARG A 37 9.52 -33.90 14.34
C ARG A 37 9.16 -33.03 13.13
N ALA A 38 10.18 -32.39 12.54
CA ALA A 38 10.03 -31.56 11.34
C ALA A 38 9.46 -32.31 10.13
N ASP A 39 9.85 -33.58 9.93
CA ASP A 39 9.35 -34.38 8.81
C ASP A 39 7.83 -34.57 8.85
N GLN A 40 7.22 -34.56 10.04
CA GLN A 40 5.77 -34.60 10.20
C GLN A 40 5.08 -33.33 9.68
N VAL A 41 5.74 -32.17 9.81
CA VAL A 41 5.25 -30.90 9.27
C VAL A 41 5.51 -30.83 7.76
N ASP A 42 6.67 -31.28 7.29
CA ASP A 42 6.98 -31.36 5.85
C ASP A 42 5.95 -32.23 5.10
N GLU A 43 5.52 -33.34 5.70
CA GLU A 43 4.51 -34.24 5.12
C GLU A 43 3.16 -33.54 4.92
N LEU A 44 2.79 -32.59 5.79
CA LEU A 44 1.59 -31.77 5.58
C LEU A 44 1.69 -30.95 4.30
N PHE A 45 2.87 -30.39 4.00
CA PHE A 45 3.05 -29.56 2.79
C PHE A 45 3.22 -30.40 1.52
N ARG A 46 3.71 -31.65 1.63
CA ARG A 46 3.81 -32.58 0.50
C ARG A 46 2.47 -32.92 -0.13
N CYS A 47 1.35 -32.79 0.59
CA CYS A 47 0.03 -33.01 0.03
C CYS A 47 -0.31 -32.07 -1.15
N PHE A 48 0.41 -30.94 -1.31
CA PHE A 48 0.27 -30.02 -2.44
C PHE A 48 1.12 -30.41 -3.66
N ILE A 49 2.06 -31.34 -3.50
CA ILE A 49 3.01 -31.80 -4.52
C ILE A 49 2.56 -33.20 -5.00
N ARG A 50 1.35 -33.29 -5.56
CA ARG A 50 0.82 -34.56 -6.10
C ARG A 50 0.96 -34.57 -7.62
N GLU A 51 1.51 -35.66 -8.15
CA GLU A 51 1.69 -35.86 -9.59
C GLU A 51 0.37 -36.05 -10.34
N ASP A 52 -0.67 -36.52 -9.63
CA ASP A 52 -2.03 -36.72 -10.17
C ASP A 52 -2.81 -35.42 -10.40
N GLY A 53 -2.24 -34.27 -10.02
CA GLY A 53 -2.87 -32.96 -10.19
C GLY A 53 -4.04 -32.67 -9.26
N GLN A 54 -4.36 -33.54 -8.29
CA GLN A 54 -5.44 -33.28 -7.36
C GLN A 54 -5.00 -32.31 -6.27
N PHE A 55 -5.42 -31.05 -6.41
CA PHE A 55 -5.36 -30.07 -5.34
C PHE A 55 -6.22 -30.55 -4.16
N PRO A 56 -5.74 -30.57 -2.92
CA PRO A 56 -6.57 -30.93 -1.77
C PRO A 56 -7.71 -29.91 -1.66
N GLU A 57 -8.91 -30.29 -2.12
CA GLU A 57 -10.10 -29.44 -2.04
C GLU A 57 -10.62 -29.35 -0.60
N VAL A 58 -10.10 -30.20 0.29
CA VAL A 58 -10.42 -30.25 1.72
C VAL A 58 -9.45 -29.36 2.48
N ASP A 59 -9.99 -28.47 3.31
CA ASP A 59 -9.22 -27.70 4.27
C ASP A 59 -8.48 -28.62 5.24
N ILE A 60 -7.15 -28.53 5.27
CA ILE A 60 -6.31 -29.22 6.27
C ILE A 60 -6.20 -28.28 7.48
N PRO A 61 -6.87 -28.56 8.61
CA PRO A 61 -7.00 -27.60 9.72
C PRO A 61 -5.65 -27.13 10.27
N ASP A 62 -4.70 -28.07 10.40
CA ASP A 62 -3.38 -27.79 10.93
C ASP A 62 -2.56 -26.89 9.99
N ILE A 63 -2.66 -27.07 8.66
CA ILE A 63 -2.02 -26.18 7.67
C ILE A 63 -2.63 -24.79 7.75
N ASN A 64 -3.96 -24.68 7.87
CA ASN A 64 -4.63 -23.38 8.02
C ASN A 64 -4.12 -22.63 9.26
N GLN A 65 -3.99 -23.33 10.40
CA GLN A 65 -3.53 -22.74 11.65
C GLN A 65 -2.07 -22.29 11.58
N ILE A 66 -1.20 -23.10 10.95
CA ILE A 66 0.19 -22.76 10.66
C ILE A 66 0.27 -21.49 9.78
N LEU A 67 -0.44 -21.47 8.65
CA LEU A 67 -0.39 -20.37 7.69
C LEU A 67 -0.89 -19.04 8.31
N MET A 68 -1.94 -19.07 9.12
CA MET A 68 -2.45 -17.86 9.78
C MET A 68 -1.45 -17.19 10.75
N GLN A 69 -0.42 -17.91 11.18
CA GLN A 69 0.57 -17.43 12.16
C GLN A 69 1.97 -17.27 11.55
N THR A 70 2.11 -17.53 10.25
CA THR A 70 3.41 -17.55 9.54
C THR A 70 3.96 -16.16 9.28
N LEU A 71 3.11 -15.17 8.99
CA LEU A 71 3.57 -13.80 8.74
C LEU A 71 3.69 -13.01 10.06
N PRO A 72 4.75 -12.22 10.28
CA PRO A 72 4.80 -11.33 11.43
C PRO A 72 3.84 -10.13 11.24
N PRO A 73 3.34 -9.50 12.32
CA PRO A 73 2.39 -8.39 12.22
C PRO A 73 2.93 -7.16 11.47
N ASN A 74 4.25 -6.98 11.44
CA ASN A 74 4.95 -5.91 10.74
C ASN A 74 5.41 -6.31 9.32
N PHE A 75 4.96 -7.47 8.80
CA PHE A 75 5.42 -7.99 7.51
C PHE A 75 5.27 -6.98 6.36
N PHE A 76 4.15 -6.25 6.28
CA PHE A 76 4.01 -5.20 5.28
C PHE A 76 4.90 -3.98 5.53
N ILE A 77 5.29 -3.65 6.77
CA ILE A 77 6.29 -2.59 7.01
C ILE A 77 7.60 -2.94 6.31
N HIS A 78 8.04 -4.19 6.41
CA HIS A 78 9.30 -4.64 5.83
C HIS A 78 9.22 -4.82 4.32
N LEU A 79 8.11 -5.36 3.80
CA LEU A 79 7.89 -5.37 2.35
C LEU A 79 7.81 -3.95 1.77
N THR A 80 7.35 -2.96 2.54
CA THR A 80 7.15 -1.58 2.05
C THR A 80 8.32 -0.63 2.32
N MET A 81 9.39 -1.07 2.99
CA MET A 81 10.57 -0.27 3.27
C MET A 81 11.86 -0.99 2.87
N GLU A 82 12.05 -1.21 1.57
CA GLU A 82 13.36 -1.63 1.04
C GLU A 82 14.10 -0.38 0.56
N ASN A 83 14.80 0.25 1.51
CA ASN A 83 16.16 0.76 1.34
C ASN A 83 16.69 1.06 2.73
N ILE A 84 16.99 -0.01 3.46
CA ILE A 84 17.91 0.10 4.57
C ILE A 84 19.27 -0.34 4.04
N GLN A 85 19.95 0.54 3.34
CA GLN A 85 21.38 0.37 3.04
C GLN A 85 22.26 0.46 4.30
N ASP A 86 21.70 0.75 5.49
CA ASP A 86 22.46 0.97 6.73
C ASP A 86 21.83 0.45 8.04
N SER A 87 21.15 -0.70 8.02
CA SER A 87 20.84 -1.42 9.25
C SER A 87 20.70 -2.91 8.96
N ASN A 88 21.30 -3.73 9.80
CA ASN A 88 21.39 -5.19 9.72
C ASN A 88 20.03 -5.94 9.78
N LEU A 89 18.92 -5.32 9.35
CA LEU A 89 17.62 -5.95 9.25
C LEU A 89 17.44 -6.55 7.84
N SER A 90 18.19 -7.61 7.55
CA SER A 90 17.87 -8.46 6.39
C SER A 90 16.45 -9.03 6.56
N LEU A 91 15.78 -9.46 5.49
CA LEU A 91 14.56 -10.30 5.61
C LEU A 91 14.77 -11.49 6.57
N GLU A 92 16.01 -11.87 6.86
CA GLU A 92 16.35 -12.89 7.84
C GLU A 92 16.18 -12.45 9.30
N SER A 93 16.13 -11.15 9.62
CA SER A 93 15.96 -10.68 11.01
C SER A 93 14.51 -10.49 11.43
N ILE A 94 13.57 -10.49 10.49
CA ILE A 94 12.15 -10.17 10.75
C ILE A 94 11.31 -11.41 11.03
N PHE A 95 11.73 -12.56 10.50
CA PHE A 95 11.05 -13.83 10.71
C PHE A 95 11.70 -14.60 11.82
N THR A 96 10.87 -15.16 12.67
CA THR A 96 11.36 -16.09 13.69
C THR A 96 11.77 -17.42 13.07
N PRO A 97 12.58 -18.24 13.75
CA PRO A 97 13.04 -19.52 13.22
C PRO A 97 11.90 -20.43 12.73
N CYS A 98 10.79 -20.50 13.47
CA CYS A 98 9.59 -21.25 13.07
C CYS A 98 8.95 -20.67 11.81
N GLN A 99 8.82 -19.35 11.72
CA GLN A 99 8.27 -18.69 10.52
C GLN A 99 9.15 -18.96 9.29
N LYS A 100 10.48 -18.85 9.43
CA LYS A 100 11.44 -19.18 8.35
C LYS A 100 11.28 -20.62 7.87
N TYR A 101 11.15 -21.55 8.80
CA TYR A 101 10.96 -22.96 8.49
C TYR A 101 9.68 -23.22 7.68
N ILE A 102 8.56 -22.61 8.08
CA ILE A 102 7.30 -22.72 7.34
C ILE A 102 7.38 -22.03 5.97
N LEU A 103 8.00 -20.85 5.89
CA LEU A 103 8.20 -20.15 4.61
C LEU A 103 9.05 -20.96 3.64
N LYS A 104 10.07 -21.69 4.12
CA LYS A 104 10.85 -22.62 3.31
C LYS A 104 9.98 -23.75 2.75
N ASN A 105 9.05 -24.29 3.56
CA ASN A 105 8.11 -25.30 3.10
C ASN A 105 7.15 -24.75 2.03
N ILE A 106 6.60 -23.55 2.22
CA ILE A 106 5.79 -22.85 1.21
C ILE A 106 6.59 -22.62 -0.08
N GLN A 107 7.83 -22.13 0.04
CA GLN A 107 8.74 -21.93 -1.10
C GLN A 107 8.98 -23.23 -1.87
N ASN A 108 9.26 -24.33 -1.16
CA ASN A 108 9.49 -25.65 -1.77
C ASN A 108 8.27 -26.16 -2.53
N VAL A 109 7.06 -25.96 -2.00
CA VAL A 109 5.82 -26.32 -2.70
C VAL A 109 5.66 -25.47 -3.95
N LEU A 110 5.79 -24.14 -3.82
CA LEU A 110 5.57 -23.22 -4.93
C LEU A 110 6.59 -23.41 -6.06
N SER A 111 7.86 -23.65 -5.74
CA SER A 111 8.90 -23.86 -6.75
C SER A 111 8.67 -25.15 -7.55
N GLN A 112 8.29 -26.24 -6.89
CA GLN A 112 8.00 -27.52 -7.54
C GLN A 112 6.71 -27.48 -8.37
N MET A 113 5.75 -26.66 -7.97
CA MET A 113 4.45 -26.54 -8.63
C MET A 113 4.39 -25.44 -9.69
N LYS A 114 5.45 -24.63 -9.84
CA LYS A 114 5.48 -23.43 -10.71
C LYS A 114 5.03 -23.68 -12.14
N GLU A 115 5.51 -24.77 -12.75
CA GLU A 115 5.21 -25.15 -14.13
C GLU A 115 3.97 -26.07 -14.24
N LYS A 116 3.25 -26.30 -13.13
CA LYS A 116 2.09 -27.18 -13.09
C LYS A 116 0.79 -26.37 -13.26
N PRO A 117 -0.28 -26.94 -13.85
CA PRO A 117 -1.55 -26.23 -14.11
C PRO A 117 -2.21 -25.61 -12.85
N TYR A 118 -1.92 -26.17 -11.68
CA TYR A 118 -2.53 -25.76 -10.41
C TYR A 118 -1.72 -24.71 -9.63
N TYR A 119 -0.59 -24.24 -10.18
CA TYR A 119 0.27 -23.26 -9.52
C TYR A 119 -0.51 -22.07 -8.97
N LYS A 120 -1.33 -21.45 -9.83
CA LYS A 120 -2.16 -20.30 -9.47
C LYS A 120 -3.17 -20.63 -8.35
N LYS A 121 -3.72 -21.85 -8.33
CA LYS A 121 -4.66 -22.31 -7.28
C LYS A 121 -3.95 -22.45 -5.94
N ILE A 122 -2.74 -23.04 -5.92
CA ILE A 122 -1.91 -23.19 -4.72
C ILE A 122 -1.45 -21.83 -4.18
N LEU A 123 -1.01 -20.95 -5.07
CA LEU A 123 -0.55 -19.62 -4.71
C LEU A 123 -1.68 -18.80 -4.08
N LEU A 124 -2.89 -18.84 -4.68
CA LEU A 124 -4.08 -18.23 -4.09
C LEU A 124 -4.50 -18.90 -2.78
N TYR A 125 -4.30 -20.22 -2.63
CA TYR A 125 -4.59 -20.93 -1.40
C TYR A 125 -3.72 -20.44 -0.25
N PHE A 126 -2.40 -20.35 -0.46
CA PHE A 126 -1.47 -19.83 0.53
C PHE A 126 -1.74 -18.36 0.82
N ALA A 127 -1.91 -17.51 -0.20
CA ALA A 127 -2.18 -16.10 0.00
C ALA A 127 -3.49 -15.86 0.81
N LYS A 128 -4.54 -16.65 0.59
CA LYS A 128 -5.80 -16.55 1.36
C LYS A 128 -5.66 -16.89 2.84
N ARG A 129 -4.67 -17.72 3.19
CA ARG A 129 -4.52 -18.33 4.53
C ARG A 129 -3.38 -17.73 5.33
N LEU A 130 -2.35 -17.22 4.64
CA LEU A 130 -1.40 -16.28 5.19
C LEU A 130 -2.17 -14.99 5.51
N LYS A 131 -2.60 -14.89 6.77
CA LYS A 131 -3.16 -13.66 7.30
C LYS A 131 -2.04 -12.95 8.03
N LEU A 132 -1.91 -11.64 7.85
CA LEU A 132 -1.19 -10.89 8.87
C LEU A 132 -1.96 -11.07 10.17
N PRO A 133 -1.29 -11.48 11.26
CA PRO A 133 -1.86 -11.28 12.57
C PRO A 133 -2.20 -9.80 12.64
N ILE A 134 -3.45 -9.49 12.98
CA ILE A 134 -3.88 -8.11 13.19
C ILE A 134 -2.86 -7.53 14.16
N SER A 135 -2.07 -6.55 13.71
CA SER A 135 -1.00 -5.98 14.55
C SER A 135 -1.56 -5.17 15.70
N LEU A 136 -2.88 -5.00 15.70
CA LEU A 136 -3.64 -4.40 16.76
C LEU A 136 -3.64 -5.38 17.91
N ASP A 137 -2.82 -5.06 18.90
CA ASP A 137 -3.03 -5.59 20.22
C ASP A 137 -4.48 -5.28 20.62
N ALA A 138 -5.26 -6.33 20.86
CA ALA A 138 -6.65 -6.23 21.30
C ALA A 138 -6.81 -5.42 22.60
N SER A 139 -5.68 -5.06 23.24
CA SER A 139 -5.51 -4.10 24.34
C SER A 139 -5.86 -2.65 23.98
N GLN A 140 -5.72 -2.21 22.72
CA GLN A 140 -5.49 -0.78 22.46
C GLN A 140 -6.76 0.07 22.34
N PHE A 141 -7.89 -0.42 21.81
CA PHE A 141 -9.19 0.28 21.71
C PHE A 141 -10.18 -0.61 20.94
N ARG A 142 -11.46 -0.77 21.30
CA ARG A 142 -12.34 -1.74 20.61
C ARG A 142 -13.49 -1.11 19.82
N PHE A 143 -14.37 -0.38 20.50
CA PHE A 143 -15.59 0.17 19.89
C PHE A 143 -15.89 1.55 20.47
N VAL A 144 -16.40 2.45 19.63
CA VAL A 144 -16.82 3.79 20.03
C VAL A 144 -18.24 4.01 19.60
N GLY A 145 -19.07 4.50 20.51
CA GLY A 145 -20.43 4.81 20.15
C GLY A 145 -21.01 5.92 21.02
N GLU A 146 -22.03 6.57 20.47
CA GLU A 146 -22.91 7.40 21.28
C GLU A 146 -23.61 6.56 22.33
N MET A 147 -23.73 7.11 23.53
CA MET A 147 -24.42 6.49 24.64
C MET A 147 -25.57 7.36 25.12
N ALA A 148 -26.70 6.72 25.38
CA ALA A 148 -27.83 7.30 26.09
C ALA A 148 -27.57 7.19 27.60
N MET A 149 -27.22 8.32 28.21
CA MET A 149 -27.01 8.44 29.65
C MET A 149 -28.01 9.45 30.25
N SER A 150 -28.28 9.34 31.55
CA SER A 150 -29.27 10.16 32.26
C SER A 150 -29.05 11.68 32.15
N LYS A 151 -27.82 12.12 31.82
CA LYS A 151 -27.46 13.53 31.60
C LYS A 151 -26.86 13.75 30.21
N GLY A 152 -27.70 13.62 29.18
CA GLY A 152 -27.38 13.92 27.79
C GLY A 152 -26.53 12.85 27.10
N LYS A 153 -26.26 13.07 25.81
CA LYS A 153 -25.46 12.15 25.01
C LYS A 153 -23.99 12.18 25.42
N LYS A 154 -23.42 10.99 25.57
CA LYS A 154 -21.99 10.77 25.87
C LYS A 154 -21.36 9.95 24.78
N VAL A 155 -20.03 9.91 24.75
CA VAL A 155 -19.28 8.99 23.88
C VAL A 155 -18.69 7.92 24.78
N GLY A 156 -19.02 6.67 24.52
CA GLY A 156 -18.41 5.52 25.17
C GLY A 156 -17.28 4.95 24.33
N ILE A 157 -16.19 4.56 24.99
CA ILE A 157 -15.06 3.86 24.40
C ILE A 157 -14.93 2.52 25.12
N LEU A 158 -15.14 1.42 24.39
CA LEU A 158 -14.90 0.06 24.89
C LEU A 158 -13.40 -0.24 24.88
N LYS A 159 -12.90 -0.64 26.04
CA LYS A 159 -11.53 -1.10 26.27
C LYS A 159 -11.43 -2.62 26.22
N ALA A 160 -10.19 -3.10 26.22
CA ALA A 160 -9.86 -4.51 26.12
C ALA A 160 -10.21 -5.34 27.35
N ASP A 161 -10.11 -4.73 28.51
CA ASP A 161 -10.46 -5.29 29.82
C ASP A 161 -11.99 -5.33 30.06
N LYS A 162 -12.78 -5.19 28.98
CA LYS A 162 -14.24 -5.13 29.01
C LYS A 162 -14.76 -4.01 29.92
N THR A 163 -14.01 -2.91 30.05
CA THR A 163 -14.51 -1.66 30.63
C THR A 163 -14.90 -0.67 29.54
N VAL A 164 -15.76 0.27 29.89
CA VAL A 164 -16.23 1.34 29.02
C VAL A 164 -15.90 2.68 29.69
N ASP A 165 -15.04 3.44 29.03
CA ASP A 165 -14.75 4.82 29.39
C ASP A 165 -15.82 5.73 28.78
N ILE A 166 -16.42 6.58 29.60
CA ILE A 166 -17.51 7.47 29.22
C ILE A 166 -17.01 8.90 29.24
N TYR A 167 -17.06 9.54 28.08
CA TYR A 167 -16.63 10.92 27.88
C TYR A 167 -17.84 11.84 27.71
N SER A 168 -17.77 13.04 28.29
CA SER A 168 -18.51 14.19 27.76
C SER A 168 -17.66 14.94 26.76
N LYS A 169 -18.31 15.72 25.88
CA LYS A 169 -17.71 16.44 24.75
C LYS A 169 -16.29 16.95 25.06
N ALA A 170 -15.35 16.66 24.15
CA ALA A 170 -14.01 17.23 24.09
C ALA A 170 -13.13 17.12 25.36
N LEU A 171 -13.36 16.12 26.22
CA LEU A 171 -12.48 15.85 27.36
C LEU A 171 -11.25 15.01 26.96
N LEU A 172 -10.12 15.31 27.61
CA LEU A 172 -8.89 14.50 27.56
C LEU A 172 -9.03 13.21 28.39
N GLU A 173 -9.77 13.28 29.50
CA GLU A 173 -9.94 12.18 30.46
C GLU A 173 -11.40 11.68 30.52
N PRO A 174 -11.63 10.39 30.82
CA PRO A 174 -12.98 9.85 30.97
C PRO A 174 -13.66 10.46 32.20
N MET A 175 -14.95 10.79 32.07
CA MET A 175 -15.75 11.21 33.23
C MET A 175 -16.01 10.05 34.19
N GLN A 176 -16.14 8.85 33.64
CA GLN A 176 -16.50 7.65 34.36
C GLN A 176 -16.00 6.43 33.57
N THR A 177 -15.53 5.42 34.27
CA THR A 177 -15.25 4.10 33.71
C THR A 177 -16.16 3.09 34.40
N ILE A 178 -16.86 2.26 33.62
CA ILE A 178 -17.71 1.18 34.14
C ILE A 178 -17.43 -0.13 33.43
N THR A 179 -17.67 -1.25 34.09
CA THR A 179 -17.60 -2.57 33.45
C THR A 179 -18.71 -2.72 32.42
N LEU A 180 -18.45 -3.40 31.30
CA LEU A 180 -19.41 -3.62 30.22
C LEU A 180 -20.72 -4.27 30.72
N ALA A 181 -20.62 -5.19 31.69
CA ALA A 181 -21.78 -5.84 32.32
C ALA A 181 -22.69 -4.87 33.11
N LYS A 182 -22.17 -3.72 33.54
CA LYS A 182 -22.93 -2.66 34.24
C LYS A 182 -23.43 -1.58 33.28
N LEU A 183 -23.15 -1.71 31.98
CA LEU A 183 -23.60 -0.75 30.97
C LEU A 183 -25.12 -0.91 30.79
N PRO A 184 -25.94 0.15 31.01
CA PRO A 184 -27.37 0.07 30.75
C PRO A 184 -27.65 -0.26 29.29
N SER A 185 -28.89 -0.66 28.96
CA SER A 185 -29.31 -0.90 27.58
C SER A 185 -29.01 0.32 26.70
N GLN A 186 -28.35 0.08 25.58
CA GLN A 186 -27.90 1.09 24.61
C GLN A 186 -28.51 0.83 23.23
N ALA A 187 -28.09 1.62 22.25
CA ALA A 187 -28.44 1.43 20.85
C ALA A 187 -27.96 0.07 20.32
N LYS A 188 -28.55 -0.36 19.20
CA LYS A 188 -28.32 -1.67 18.56
C LYS A 188 -26.83 -1.98 18.39
N GLU A 189 -26.02 -1.01 17.98
CA GLU A 189 -24.59 -1.17 17.75
C GLU A 189 -23.82 -1.53 19.03
N TRP A 190 -24.20 -0.94 20.17
CA TRP A 190 -23.64 -1.29 21.47
C TRP A 190 -24.07 -2.68 21.92
N GLU A 191 -25.35 -3.03 21.74
CA GLU A 191 -25.87 -4.34 22.16
C GLU A 191 -25.23 -5.48 21.36
N ILE A 192 -25.06 -5.31 20.04
CA ILE A 192 -24.31 -6.27 19.21
C ILE A 192 -22.86 -6.39 19.72
N THR A 193 -22.22 -5.25 20.00
CA THR A 193 -20.82 -5.24 20.48
C THR A 193 -20.66 -5.93 21.84
N LYS A 194 -21.64 -5.78 22.76
CA LYS A 194 -21.66 -6.50 24.04
C LYS A 194 -21.68 -8.00 23.80
N VAL A 195 -22.65 -8.47 23.02
CA VAL A 195 -22.81 -9.90 22.70
C VAL A 195 -21.57 -10.48 22.04
N GLU A 196 -20.95 -9.77 21.09
CA GLU A 196 -19.71 -10.23 20.44
C GLU A 196 -18.52 -10.27 21.40
N THR A 197 -18.44 -9.31 22.33
CA THR A 197 -17.36 -9.23 23.33
C THR A 197 -17.50 -10.31 24.40
N ASP A 198 -18.74 -10.62 24.80
CA ASP A 198 -19.03 -11.65 25.79
C ASP A 198 -18.80 -13.05 25.23
N ASN A 199 -19.08 -13.27 23.94
CA ASN A 199 -18.86 -14.53 23.23
C ASN A 199 -17.45 -14.67 22.62
N GLU A 200 -16.55 -13.71 22.83
CA GLU A 200 -15.17 -13.71 22.30
C GLU A 200 -15.06 -13.82 20.76
N ILE A 201 -16.11 -13.38 20.04
CA ILE A 201 -16.18 -13.36 18.57
C ILE A 201 -15.94 -11.95 17.98
N PHE A 202 -15.40 -11.04 18.80
CA PHE A 202 -15.21 -9.64 18.47
C PHE A 202 -14.15 -9.44 17.37
N SER A 203 -14.52 -8.72 16.30
CA SER A 203 -13.58 -8.31 15.24
C SER A 203 -13.24 -6.82 15.36
N PRO A 204 -11.95 -6.45 15.57
CA PRO A 204 -11.54 -5.05 15.62
C PRO A 204 -11.89 -4.27 14.34
N LEU A 205 -11.78 -4.91 13.18
CA LEU A 205 -12.15 -4.32 11.90
C LEU A 205 -13.63 -3.95 11.86
N VAL A 206 -14.52 -4.88 12.20
CA VAL A 206 -15.97 -4.65 12.22
C VAL A 206 -16.32 -3.56 13.22
N ALA A 207 -15.63 -3.54 14.36
CA ALA A 207 -15.89 -2.57 15.41
C ALA A 207 -15.49 -1.13 15.02
N VAL A 208 -14.39 -0.92 14.30
CA VAL A 208 -14.03 0.42 13.76
C VAL A 208 -15.13 0.98 12.87
N PHE A 209 -15.60 0.19 11.90
CA PHE A 209 -16.63 0.66 10.98
C PHE A 209 -18.01 0.78 11.63
N ARG A 210 -18.37 -0.13 12.54
CA ARG A 210 -19.57 0.01 13.38
C ARG A 210 -19.50 1.27 14.23
N SER A 211 -18.32 1.65 14.70
CA SER A 211 -18.12 2.88 15.46
C SER A 211 -18.44 4.11 14.63
N PHE A 212 -18.10 4.11 13.33
CA PHE A 212 -18.53 5.19 12.44
C PHE A 212 -20.05 5.31 12.34
N SER A 213 -20.79 4.19 12.31
CA SER A 213 -22.26 4.21 12.35
C SER A 213 -22.81 4.73 13.67
N ALA A 214 -22.20 4.28 14.78
CA ALA A 214 -22.64 4.58 16.13
C ALA A 214 -22.34 6.01 16.60
N LEU A 215 -21.62 6.79 15.79
CA LEU A 215 -21.22 8.18 16.06
C LEU A 215 -21.94 9.19 15.15
N ASN A 216 -23.12 8.88 14.62
CA ASN A 216 -23.78 9.67 13.58
C ASN A 216 -24.23 11.09 13.97
N LYS A 217 -24.45 11.39 15.25
CA LYS A 217 -24.93 12.68 15.74
C LYS A 217 -23.88 13.42 16.58
N CYS A 218 -22.70 12.83 16.79
CA CYS A 218 -21.54 13.46 17.41
C CYS A 218 -20.69 14.20 16.38
N GLU A 219 -20.68 15.54 16.44
CA GLU A 219 -19.85 16.37 15.58
C GLU A 219 -18.36 16.26 15.92
N THR A 220 -18.02 16.26 17.20
CA THR A 220 -16.65 16.20 17.71
C THR A 220 -16.49 15.02 18.67
N LEU A 221 -15.39 14.28 18.52
CA LEU A 221 -15.07 13.12 19.36
C LEU A 221 -14.06 13.51 20.47
N PRO A 222 -13.97 12.76 21.57
CA PRO A 222 -12.87 12.92 22.52
C PRO A 222 -11.53 12.54 21.86
N ILE A 223 -10.42 13.13 22.33
CA ILE A 223 -9.08 12.91 21.75
C ILE A 223 -8.70 11.42 21.80
N ALA A 224 -9.04 10.71 22.86
CA ALA A 224 -8.82 9.27 22.97
C ALA A 224 -9.46 8.48 21.81
N ALA A 225 -10.65 8.89 21.35
CA ALA A 225 -11.30 8.25 20.22
C ALA A 225 -10.60 8.55 18.89
N TYR A 226 -10.19 9.80 18.67
CA TYR A 226 -9.42 10.16 17.48
C TYR A 226 -8.09 9.41 17.42
N SER A 227 -7.35 9.36 18.53
CA SER A 227 -6.08 8.61 18.61
C SER A 227 -6.30 7.13 18.27
N GLY A 228 -7.32 6.51 18.86
CA GLY A 228 -7.70 5.13 18.52
C GLY A 228 -7.95 4.94 17.02
N PHE A 229 -8.80 5.78 16.41
CA PHE A 229 -9.06 5.68 14.96
C PHE A 229 -7.80 5.90 14.10
N ILE A 230 -6.93 6.85 14.46
CA ILE A 230 -5.67 7.10 13.75
C ILE A 230 -4.78 5.85 13.81
N ASP A 231 -4.62 5.25 14.99
CA ASP A 231 -3.79 4.05 15.17
C ASP A 231 -4.36 2.85 14.40
N TYR A 232 -5.69 2.70 14.37
CA TYR A 232 -6.37 1.68 13.57
C TYR A 232 -6.21 1.87 12.06
N ILE A 233 -6.41 3.10 11.56
CA ILE A 233 -6.27 3.42 10.14
C ILE A 233 -4.81 3.23 9.71
N THR A 234 -3.86 3.57 10.58
CA THR A 234 -2.43 3.43 10.32
C THR A 234 -1.85 2.11 10.83
N ALA A 235 -2.68 1.09 11.05
CA ALA A 235 -2.21 -0.22 11.46
C ALA A 235 -1.29 -0.83 10.37
N PRO A 236 -0.15 -1.43 10.76
CA PRO A 236 0.76 -2.14 9.86
C PRO A 236 0.15 -3.15 8.89
N ASP A 237 -0.93 -3.83 9.28
CA ASP A 237 -1.59 -4.84 8.44
C ASP A 237 -2.38 -4.26 7.25
N MET A 238 -2.57 -2.93 7.19
CA MET A 238 -3.30 -2.21 6.13
C MET A 238 -4.75 -2.69 5.91
N THR A 239 -5.34 -3.42 6.86
CA THR A 239 -6.68 -4.03 6.69
C THR A 239 -7.77 -2.99 6.59
N VAL A 240 -7.77 -2.00 7.50
CA VAL A 240 -8.75 -0.90 7.50
C VAL A 240 -8.62 -0.08 6.21
N VAL A 241 -7.38 0.26 5.80
CA VAL A 241 -7.12 0.96 4.54
C VAL A 241 -7.61 0.16 3.35
N SER A 242 -7.34 -1.14 3.28
CA SER A 242 -7.83 -2.00 2.20
C SER A 242 -9.34 -1.92 2.05
N GLN A 243 -10.07 -1.93 3.16
CA GLN A 243 -11.54 -1.85 3.14
C GLN A 243 -12.01 -0.46 2.71
N LEU A 244 -11.41 0.60 3.24
CA LEU A 244 -11.74 1.98 2.86
C LEU A 244 -11.52 2.23 1.35
N VAL A 245 -10.39 1.75 0.82
CA VAL A 245 -10.00 1.95 -0.58
C VAL A 245 -10.84 1.10 -1.54
N LYS A 246 -11.14 -0.16 -1.19
CA LYS A 246 -11.97 -1.07 -2.03
C LYS A 246 -13.40 -0.57 -2.24
N GLN A 247 -13.91 0.24 -1.32
CA GLN A 247 -15.26 0.80 -1.40
C GLN A 247 -15.39 2.03 -2.28
N ASP A 248 -14.27 2.49 -2.83
CA ASP A 248 -14.23 3.64 -3.73
C ASP A 248 -14.96 4.85 -3.14
N LEU A 249 -14.71 5.11 -1.85
CA LEU A 249 -15.30 6.24 -1.13
C LEU A 249 -14.69 7.53 -1.69
N PRO A 250 -15.44 8.40 -2.37
CA PRO A 250 -14.86 9.58 -3.00
C PRO A 250 -14.29 10.55 -1.96
N GLY A 251 -13.10 11.09 -2.21
CA GLY A 251 -12.48 12.13 -1.38
C GLY A 251 -11.80 11.60 -0.12
N ILE A 252 -11.49 10.30 -0.03
CA ILE A 252 -10.69 9.75 1.09
C ILE A 252 -9.18 9.80 0.85
N GLU A 253 -8.74 10.13 -0.37
CA GLU A 253 -7.34 10.14 -0.79
C GLU A 253 -6.50 11.08 0.08
N PHE A 254 -6.92 12.34 0.16
CA PHE A 254 -6.26 13.37 0.96
C PHE A 254 -6.36 13.09 2.48
N PRO A 255 -7.53 12.69 3.03
CA PRO A 255 -7.63 12.24 4.42
C PRO A 255 -6.66 11.12 4.80
N LEU A 256 -6.59 10.05 3.99
CA LEU A 256 -5.70 8.92 4.26
C LEU A 256 -4.23 9.34 4.24
N LEU A 257 -3.80 10.05 3.20
CA LEU A 257 -2.42 10.56 3.11
C LEU A 257 -2.06 11.40 4.33
N THR A 258 -2.93 12.32 4.72
CA THR A 258 -2.70 13.24 5.84
C THR A 258 -2.56 12.49 7.17
N ILE A 259 -3.42 11.50 7.45
CA ILE A 259 -3.34 10.68 8.67
C ILE A 259 -2.04 9.87 8.69
N PHE A 260 -1.66 9.27 7.56
CA PHE A 260 -0.42 8.52 7.46
C PHE A 260 0.83 9.42 7.56
N MET A 261 0.79 10.63 7.01
CA MET A 261 1.87 11.61 7.19
C MET A 261 1.99 12.07 8.64
N PHE A 262 0.86 12.27 9.35
CA PHE A 262 0.85 12.60 10.78
C PHE A 262 1.57 11.52 11.62
N LYS A 263 1.39 10.24 11.27
CA LYS A 263 2.08 9.11 11.92
C LYS A 263 3.44 8.79 11.30
N ASN A 264 3.93 9.61 10.36
CA ASN A 264 5.17 9.41 9.61
C ASN A 264 5.29 8.01 8.95
N CYS A 265 4.17 7.48 8.48
CA CYS A 265 4.08 6.15 7.88
C CYS A 265 3.50 6.16 6.45
N HIS A 266 3.37 7.33 5.82
CA HIS A 266 2.88 7.51 4.43
C HIS A 266 3.64 6.68 3.39
N ARG A 267 4.93 6.44 3.57
CA ARG A 267 5.71 5.54 2.70
C ARG A 267 5.08 4.16 2.57
N ARG A 268 4.58 3.59 3.68
CA ARG A 268 3.88 2.31 3.69
C ARG A 268 2.57 2.36 2.92
N LEU A 269 1.79 3.44 3.09
CA LEU A 269 0.55 3.64 2.33
C LEU A 269 0.83 3.73 0.82
N LEU A 270 1.83 4.52 0.43
CA LEU A 270 2.18 4.74 -0.98
C LEU A 270 2.64 3.44 -1.63
N LYS A 271 3.58 2.70 -1.02
CA LYS A 271 4.05 1.43 -1.58
C LYS A 271 2.93 0.38 -1.61
N TYR A 272 2.09 0.31 -0.57
CA TYR A 272 0.89 -0.55 -0.59
C TYR A 272 -0.04 -0.21 -1.76
N CYS A 273 -0.33 1.07 -2.00
CA CYS A 273 -1.20 1.49 -3.10
C CYS A 273 -0.59 1.21 -4.47
N VAL A 274 0.71 1.48 -4.65
CA VAL A 274 1.43 1.16 -5.89
C VAL A 274 1.33 -0.33 -6.21
N TYR A 275 1.65 -1.19 -5.24
CA TYR A 275 1.67 -2.64 -5.46
C TYR A 275 0.26 -3.19 -5.72
N GLU A 276 -0.75 -2.73 -4.98
CA GLU A 276 -2.14 -3.15 -5.23
C GLU A 276 -2.64 -2.68 -6.61
N ASP A 277 -2.31 -1.47 -7.06
CA ASP A 277 -2.71 -1.00 -8.40
C ASP A 277 -2.01 -1.78 -9.52
N VAL A 278 -0.69 -1.95 -9.42
CA VAL A 278 0.11 -2.64 -10.43
C VAL A 278 -0.26 -4.12 -10.52
N PHE A 279 -0.34 -4.83 -9.39
CA PHE A 279 -0.62 -6.27 -9.41
C PHE A 279 -2.10 -6.61 -9.65
N SER A 280 -3.01 -5.65 -9.49
CA SER A 280 -4.41 -5.81 -9.95
C SER A 280 -4.62 -5.41 -11.41
N THR A 281 -3.58 -4.97 -12.11
CA THR A 281 -3.64 -4.60 -13.52
C THR A 281 -3.23 -5.79 -14.40
N GLU A 282 -4.17 -6.34 -15.17
CA GLU A 282 -3.93 -7.51 -16.04
C GLU A 282 -3.26 -7.16 -17.37
N ASP A 283 -3.53 -5.97 -17.91
CA ASP A 283 -2.95 -5.48 -19.16
C ASP A 283 -1.81 -4.50 -18.86
N PRO A 284 -0.55 -4.80 -19.24
CA PRO A 284 0.59 -3.89 -19.09
C PRO A 284 0.34 -2.50 -19.69
N ALA A 285 -0.57 -2.38 -20.65
CA ALA A 285 -0.93 -1.09 -21.23
C ALA A 285 -1.76 -0.17 -20.32
N GLN A 286 -2.28 -0.69 -19.22
CA GLN A 286 -3.06 0.03 -18.23
C GLN A 286 -2.29 0.34 -16.94
N LEU A 287 -1.00 -0.05 -16.84
CA LEU A 287 -0.16 0.19 -15.66
C LEU A 287 -0.14 1.68 -15.28
N MET A 288 -0.51 1.98 -14.03
CA MET A 288 -0.65 3.34 -13.49
C MET A 288 -1.55 4.27 -14.33
N ARG A 289 -2.31 3.71 -15.28
CA ARG A 289 -3.23 4.42 -16.17
C ARG A 289 -4.69 4.22 -15.75
N LYS A 290 -5.01 3.15 -15.04
CA LYS A 290 -6.33 2.94 -14.44
C LYS A 290 -6.62 4.00 -13.38
N ASN A 291 -7.83 4.55 -13.34
CA ASN A 291 -8.21 5.53 -12.32
C ASN A 291 -8.70 4.84 -11.04
N SER A 292 -7.91 3.90 -10.50
CA SER A 292 -8.24 3.25 -9.24
C SER A 292 -8.05 4.22 -8.06
N MET A 293 -8.71 3.95 -6.93
CA MET A 293 -8.48 4.70 -5.70
C MET A 293 -7.03 4.60 -5.22
N TYR A 294 -6.40 3.43 -5.36
CA TYR A 294 -4.98 3.22 -5.07
C TYR A 294 -4.09 4.14 -5.91
N CYS A 295 -4.33 4.20 -7.23
CA CYS A 295 -3.58 5.07 -8.14
C CYS A 295 -3.80 6.55 -7.78
N ARG A 296 -5.04 6.98 -7.50
CA ARG A 296 -5.33 8.37 -7.13
C ARG A 296 -4.57 8.84 -5.88
N ILE A 297 -4.50 8.01 -4.83
CA ILE A 297 -3.70 8.29 -3.64
C ILE A 297 -2.24 8.56 -3.99
N VAL A 298 -1.64 7.74 -4.86
CA VAL A 298 -0.25 7.88 -5.29
C VAL A 298 -0.06 9.17 -6.10
N ILE A 299 -0.96 9.46 -7.04
CA ILE A 299 -0.89 10.63 -7.91
C ILE A 299 -1.10 11.93 -7.14
N ASP A 300 -2.05 11.97 -6.20
CA ASP A 300 -2.29 13.13 -5.35
C ASP A 300 -1.07 13.46 -4.50
N PHE A 301 -0.39 12.43 -3.95
CA PHE A 301 0.86 12.63 -3.25
C PHE A 301 1.94 13.22 -4.16
N LEU A 302 2.20 12.62 -5.32
CA LEU A 302 3.19 13.10 -6.28
C LEU A 302 2.90 14.54 -6.73
N ALA A 303 1.65 14.84 -7.07
CA ALA A 303 1.23 16.18 -7.49
C ALA A 303 1.43 17.24 -6.40
N ASN A 304 1.23 16.88 -5.13
CA ASN A 304 1.49 17.76 -4.00
C ASN A 304 3.01 17.99 -3.80
N GLN A 305 3.83 16.93 -3.88
CA GLN A 305 5.29 17.06 -3.75
C GLN A 305 5.90 17.94 -4.86
N VAL A 306 5.34 17.89 -6.07
CA VAL A 306 5.81 18.69 -7.22
C VAL A 306 5.53 20.20 -7.07
N GLN A 307 4.56 20.62 -6.24
CA GLN A 307 4.12 22.02 -6.18
C GLN A 307 5.27 23.02 -5.93
N SER A 308 6.20 22.67 -5.04
CA SER A 308 7.36 23.51 -4.70
C SER A 308 8.31 23.74 -5.88
N LEU A 309 8.28 22.86 -6.88
CA LEU A 309 9.13 22.92 -8.07
C LEU A 309 8.49 23.69 -9.23
N ILE A 310 7.17 23.90 -9.20
CA ILE A 310 6.43 24.43 -10.36
C ILE A 310 6.93 25.83 -10.73
N ILE A 311 6.88 26.75 -9.78
CA ILE A 311 7.28 28.15 -10.01
C ILE A 311 8.77 28.29 -10.34
N PRO A 312 9.71 27.75 -9.54
CA PRO A 312 11.13 27.98 -9.78
C PRO A 312 11.71 27.19 -10.97
N TYR A 313 11.14 26.02 -11.31
CA TYR A 313 11.78 25.09 -12.25
C TYR A 313 10.90 24.70 -13.44
N PHE A 314 9.67 24.25 -13.24
CA PHE A 314 8.83 23.81 -14.38
C PHE A 314 8.29 24.97 -15.23
N ASN A 315 7.94 26.10 -14.60
CA ASN A 315 7.43 27.27 -15.28
C ASN A 315 8.44 27.89 -16.28
N PRO A 316 9.74 28.02 -15.95
CA PRO A 316 10.76 28.40 -16.93
C PRO A 316 10.79 27.48 -18.16
N ILE A 317 10.74 26.16 -17.97
CA ILE A 317 10.73 25.19 -19.08
C ILE A 317 9.45 25.38 -19.92
N LYS A 318 8.29 25.47 -19.25
CA LYS A 318 7.00 25.69 -19.91
C LYS A 318 6.98 26.98 -20.72
N ARG A 319 7.52 28.07 -20.18
CA ARG A 319 7.67 29.35 -20.89
C ARG A 319 8.52 29.20 -22.15
N ASN A 320 9.65 28.51 -22.07
CA ASN A 320 10.54 28.29 -23.21
C ASN A 320 9.87 27.44 -24.30
N ILE A 321 9.03 26.48 -23.92
CA ILE A 321 8.22 25.70 -24.88
C ILE A 321 7.15 26.58 -25.52
N CYS A 322 6.35 27.32 -24.73
CA CYS A 322 5.28 28.17 -25.24
C CYS A 322 5.78 29.32 -26.14
N ASN A 323 6.96 29.86 -25.83
CA ASN A 323 7.58 30.95 -26.57
C ASN A 323 8.45 30.46 -27.73
N SER A 324 8.48 29.15 -28.01
CA SER A 324 9.16 28.66 -29.20
C SER A 324 8.36 29.09 -30.43
N ASP A 325 8.87 30.10 -31.15
CA ASP A 325 8.29 30.72 -32.36
C ASP A 325 7.89 29.72 -33.47
N SER A 326 8.25 28.45 -33.31
CA SER A 326 8.09 27.37 -34.29
C SER A 326 6.94 26.40 -34.01
N PHE A 327 6.24 26.49 -32.85
CA PHE A 327 5.28 25.48 -32.40
C PHE A 327 3.86 25.67 -32.99
N ASP A 328 3.71 25.71 -34.31
CA ASP A 328 2.38 25.72 -34.99
C ASP A 328 1.90 24.29 -35.32
N ILE A 329 0.66 23.94 -34.94
CA ILE A 329 0.03 22.63 -35.19
C ILE A 329 -0.45 22.49 -36.63
N ASN A 330 -0.65 23.59 -37.35
CA ASN A 330 -1.15 23.51 -38.72
C ASN A 330 -0.11 22.85 -39.64
N SER A 331 1.18 22.82 -39.26
CA SER A 331 2.22 22.00 -39.88
C SER A 331 3.50 21.86 -39.01
N PRO A 332 3.47 21.13 -37.88
CA PRO A 332 4.63 21.04 -37.01
C PRO A 332 5.74 20.27 -37.73
N SER A 333 6.79 20.99 -38.11
CA SER A 333 7.97 20.39 -38.70
C SER A 333 8.62 19.44 -37.68
N VAL A 334 9.29 18.39 -38.16
CA VAL A 334 10.06 17.48 -37.29
C VAL A 334 11.12 18.28 -36.51
N GLU A 335 11.67 19.34 -37.10
CA GLU A 335 12.65 20.23 -36.48
C GLU A 335 12.07 21.04 -35.31
N THR A 336 10.85 21.57 -35.47
CA THR A 336 10.09 22.21 -34.38
C THR A 336 9.94 21.25 -33.20
N ILE A 337 9.49 20.02 -33.46
CA ILE A 337 9.25 19.02 -32.42
C ILE A 337 10.57 18.64 -31.75
N HIS A 338 11.65 18.52 -32.52
CA HIS A 338 13.00 18.29 -31.99
C HIS A 338 13.43 19.40 -31.03
N LYS A 339 13.29 20.68 -31.43
CA LYS A 339 13.64 21.84 -30.59
C LYS A 339 12.85 21.85 -29.28
N VAL A 340 11.54 21.63 -29.35
CA VAL A 340 10.69 21.59 -28.15
C VAL A 340 11.01 20.38 -27.27
N THR A 341 11.31 19.23 -27.87
CA THR A 341 11.79 18.03 -27.15
C THR A 341 13.10 18.32 -26.43
N ASP A 342 14.06 18.97 -27.09
CA ASP A 342 15.35 19.33 -26.49
C ASP A 342 15.17 20.27 -25.30
N ILE A 343 14.31 21.28 -25.43
CA ILE A 343 14.00 22.21 -24.32
C ILE A 343 13.43 21.43 -23.13
N PHE A 344 12.46 20.55 -23.39
CA PHE A 344 11.84 19.76 -22.33
C PHE A 344 12.84 18.81 -21.69
N VAL A 345 13.51 17.96 -22.46
CA VAL A 345 14.42 16.92 -21.94
C VAL A 345 15.60 17.55 -21.20
N LYS A 346 16.25 18.58 -21.76
CA LYS A 346 17.34 19.28 -21.06
C LYS A 346 16.86 19.96 -19.79
N GLY A 347 15.71 20.62 -19.85
CA GLY A 347 15.09 21.22 -18.67
C GLY A 347 14.79 20.18 -17.58
N ILE A 348 14.27 19.01 -17.96
CA ILE A 348 14.03 17.92 -17.00
C ILE A 348 15.35 17.42 -16.39
N ILE A 349 16.41 17.25 -17.19
CA ILE A 349 17.74 16.84 -16.69
C ILE A 349 18.27 17.83 -15.66
N GLU A 350 18.18 19.13 -15.94
CA GLU A 350 18.67 20.19 -15.05
C GLU A 350 17.94 20.22 -13.69
N ILE A 351 16.68 19.81 -13.64
CA ILE A 351 15.89 19.79 -12.40
C ILE A 351 16.01 18.49 -11.62
N LEU A 352 16.57 17.41 -12.21
CA LEU A 352 16.69 16.10 -11.53
C LEU A 352 17.29 16.21 -10.12
N PRO A 353 18.38 17.00 -9.89
CA PRO A 353 18.95 17.15 -8.54
C PRO A 353 17.99 17.79 -7.54
N MET A 354 17.04 18.60 -8.02
CA MET A 354 16.06 19.32 -7.19
C MET A 354 14.78 18.51 -6.93
N ILE A 355 14.59 17.37 -7.62
CA ILE A 355 13.44 16.49 -7.40
C ILE A 355 13.59 15.83 -6.02
N PRO A 356 12.64 16.04 -5.08
CA PRO A 356 12.68 15.47 -3.75
C PRO A 356 12.83 13.94 -3.76
N SER A 357 13.58 13.43 -2.78
CA SER A 357 13.68 11.99 -2.51
C SER A 357 12.32 11.35 -2.23
N THR A 358 11.31 12.12 -1.79
CA THR A 358 9.93 11.63 -1.63
C THR A 358 9.28 11.23 -2.94
N ILE A 359 9.54 11.97 -4.03
CA ILE A 359 9.10 11.63 -5.39
C ILE A 359 9.89 10.43 -5.90
N ARG A 360 11.22 10.44 -5.71
CA ARG A 360 12.09 9.34 -6.16
C ARG A 360 11.74 8.02 -5.50
N PHE A 361 11.42 8.03 -4.21
CA PHE A 361 10.94 6.86 -3.47
C PHE A 361 9.69 6.25 -4.12
N VAL A 362 8.68 7.08 -4.44
CA VAL A 362 7.46 6.61 -5.09
C VAL A 362 7.74 6.08 -6.49
N CYS A 363 8.59 6.76 -7.26
CA CYS A 363 8.99 6.31 -8.60
C CYS A 363 9.73 4.97 -8.55
N SER A 364 10.66 4.79 -7.60
CA SER A 364 11.34 3.53 -7.32
C SER A 364 10.33 2.42 -6.98
N CYS A 365 9.38 2.67 -6.09
CA CYS A 365 8.34 1.69 -5.75
C CYS A 365 7.53 1.25 -6.98
N ILE A 366 7.19 2.19 -7.86
CA ILE A 366 6.44 1.92 -9.09
C ILE A 366 7.30 1.11 -10.06
N TYR A 367 8.56 1.50 -10.24
CA TYR A 367 9.50 0.80 -11.08
C TYR A 367 9.64 -0.66 -10.66
N ASP A 368 9.92 -0.90 -9.38
CA ASP A 368 10.10 -2.23 -8.82
C ASP A 368 8.83 -3.08 -8.95
N ALA A 369 7.66 -2.51 -8.62
CA ALA A 369 6.39 -3.22 -8.76
C ALA A 369 6.11 -3.60 -10.22
N CYS A 370 6.35 -2.68 -11.15
CA CYS A 370 6.13 -2.92 -12.58
C CYS A 370 7.12 -3.95 -13.13
N GLU A 371 8.42 -3.86 -12.83
CA GLU A 371 9.41 -4.85 -13.24
C GLU A 371 9.11 -6.24 -12.67
N ALA A 372 8.66 -6.30 -11.42
CA ALA A 372 8.34 -7.57 -10.79
C ALA A 372 7.08 -8.22 -11.43
N CYS A 373 6.07 -7.43 -11.79
CA CYS A 373 4.85 -7.93 -12.43
C CYS A 373 5.06 -8.24 -13.93
N TYR A 374 5.74 -7.34 -14.64
CA TYR A 374 5.93 -7.35 -16.08
C TYR A 374 7.35 -6.85 -16.43
N ALA A 375 8.27 -7.79 -16.63
CA ALA A 375 9.67 -7.49 -16.92
C ALA A 375 9.82 -6.49 -18.10
N GLY A 376 10.68 -5.49 -17.93
CA GLY A 376 10.94 -4.44 -18.92
C GLY A 376 9.89 -3.33 -18.98
N THR A 377 8.99 -3.22 -18.00
CA THR A 377 7.93 -2.20 -17.96
C THR A 377 8.05 -1.19 -16.82
N GLY A 378 9.12 -1.25 -16.01
CA GLY A 378 9.37 -0.34 -14.90
C GLY A 378 9.31 1.13 -15.29
N HIS A 379 10.08 1.52 -16.31
CA HIS A 379 10.08 2.89 -16.83
C HIS A 379 8.70 3.32 -17.35
N ARG A 380 7.93 2.40 -17.93
CA ARG A 380 6.57 2.68 -18.40
C ARG A 380 5.64 3.02 -17.23
N GLY A 381 5.71 2.29 -16.13
CA GLY A 381 4.94 2.58 -14.92
C GLY A 381 5.26 3.97 -14.38
N VAL A 382 6.54 4.29 -14.25
CA VAL A 382 7.02 5.61 -13.79
C VAL A 382 6.58 6.71 -14.75
N PHE A 383 6.69 6.48 -16.07
CA PHE A 383 6.22 7.42 -17.08
C PHE A 383 4.73 7.73 -16.94
N MET A 384 3.90 6.69 -16.82
CA MET A 384 2.44 6.86 -16.72
C MET A 384 2.03 7.56 -15.43
N ALA A 385 2.70 7.27 -14.31
CA ALA A 385 2.38 7.90 -13.04
C ALA A 385 2.93 9.33 -12.93
N PHE A 386 4.22 9.54 -13.17
CA PHE A 386 4.86 10.81 -12.92
C PHE A 386 4.73 11.76 -14.10
N PHE A 387 5.18 11.37 -15.29
CA PHE A 387 5.15 12.26 -16.45
C PHE A 387 3.74 12.49 -16.98
N PHE A 388 3.01 11.41 -17.28
CA PHE A 388 1.72 11.51 -17.94
C PHE A 388 0.63 12.11 -17.04
N ARG A 389 0.61 11.75 -15.74
CA ARG A 389 -0.44 12.17 -14.81
C ARG A 389 -0.09 13.36 -13.90
N VAL A 390 1.19 13.71 -13.74
CA VAL A 390 1.60 14.84 -12.88
C VAL A 390 2.25 15.94 -13.70
N ILE A 391 3.31 15.63 -14.45
CA ILE A 391 4.07 16.65 -15.20
C ILE A 391 3.27 17.19 -16.39
N PHE A 392 2.70 16.34 -17.23
CA PHE A 392 2.00 16.80 -18.42
C PHE A 392 0.77 17.66 -18.13
N PRO A 393 -0.04 17.42 -17.09
CA PRO A 393 -1.07 18.39 -16.69
C PRO A 393 -0.52 19.78 -16.40
N ILE A 394 0.66 19.89 -15.75
CA ILE A 394 1.31 21.18 -15.47
C ILE A 394 1.71 21.89 -16.77
N PHE A 395 2.29 21.16 -17.73
CA PHE A 395 2.75 21.74 -19.00
C PHE A 395 1.63 21.98 -20.01
N CYS A 396 0.67 21.06 -20.10
CA CYS A 396 -0.26 21.00 -21.21
C CYS A 396 -1.58 21.72 -20.97
N GLN A 397 -1.82 22.20 -19.75
CA GLN A 397 -3.00 22.96 -19.38
C GLN A 397 -2.59 24.32 -18.80
N PRO A 398 -3.42 25.36 -18.96
CA PRO A 398 -3.25 26.60 -18.21
C PRO A 398 -3.28 26.31 -16.70
N GLN A 399 -2.32 26.86 -15.97
CA GLN A 399 -2.20 26.69 -14.52
C GLN A 399 -2.36 28.04 -13.80
N PRO A 400 -2.96 28.09 -12.60
CA PRO A 400 -2.99 29.30 -11.79
C PRO A 400 -1.59 29.83 -11.43
N THR A 401 -0.60 28.94 -11.42
CA THR A 401 0.81 29.24 -11.16
C THR A 401 1.57 29.71 -12.40
N ASP A 402 0.94 29.78 -13.57
CA ASP A 402 1.60 30.21 -14.80
C ASP A 402 2.09 31.67 -14.69
N PRO A 403 3.33 31.97 -15.12
CA PRO A 403 3.82 33.32 -15.13
C PRO A 403 3.00 34.25 -16.05
N PRO A 404 2.95 35.56 -15.74
CA PRO A 404 2.32 36.53 -16.61
C PRO A 404 2.87 36.46 -18.03
N GLY A 405 1.97 36.51 -19.02
CA GLY A 405 2.33 36.53 -20.44
C GLY A 405 2.48 35.15 -21.12
N ILE A 406 2.41 34.04 -20.38
CA ILE A 406 2.32 32.72 -21.03
C ILE A 406 0.91 32.53 -21.61
N LYS A 407 0.83 32.31 -22.92
CA LYS A 407 -0.39 31.84 -23.60
C LYS A 407 -0.25 30.36 -23.91
N VAL A 408 -0.96 29.53 -23.17
CA VAL A 408 -0.99 28.07 -23.42
C VAL A 408 -2.04 27.77 -24.48
N ASP A 409 -1.62 27.41 -25.69
CA ASP A 409 -2.51 26.79 -26.67
C ASP A 409 -2.70 25.31 -26.32
N ILE A 410 -3.90 24.97 -25.88
CA ILE A 410 -4.26 23.62 -25.41
C ILE A 410 -4.11 22.58 -26.52
N LYS A 411 -4.41 22.93 -27.78
CA LYS A 411 -4.28 21.97 -28.90
C LYS A 411 -2.80 21.71 -29.17
N GLN A 412 -1.97 22.75 -29.13
CA GLN A 412 -0.53 22.67 -29.34
C GLN A 412 0.08 21.77 -28.28
N MET A 413 -0.24 22.05 -27.03
CA MET A 413 0.28 21.27 -25.92
C MET A 413 -0.27 19.85 -25.86
N ALA A 414 -1.51 19.61 -26.31
CA ALA A 414 -2.02 18.25 -26.44
C ALA A 414 -1.22 17.44 -27.48
N PHE A 415 -0.78 18.08 -28.57
CA PHE A 415 0.13 17.45 -29.54
C PHE A 415 1.52 17.21 -28.93
N PHE A 416 2.08 18.19 -28.20
CA PHE A 416 3.33 18.02 -27.44
C PHE A 416 3.26 16.81 -26.51
N GLY A 417 2.22 16.71 -25.66
CA GLY A 417 2.04 15.59 -24.74
C GLY A 417 1.97 14.23 -25.46
N LYS A 418 1.32 14.17 -26.63
CA LYS A 418 1.30 12.96 -27.48
C LYS A 418 2.69 12.63 -28.04
N ALA A 419 3.42 13.62 -28.54
CA ALA A 419 4.77 13.45 -29.06
C ALA A 419 5.75 12.98 -27.96
N MET A 420 5.71 13.61 -26.79
CA MET A 420 6.53 13.21 -25.64
C MET A 420 6.16 11.81 -25.14
N THR A 421 4.88 11.44 -25.14
CA THR A 421 4.45 10.07 -24.82
C THR A 421 5.05 9.05 -25.76
N TYR A 422 5.08 9.34 -27.06
CA TYR A 422 5.74 8.47 -28.04
C TYR A 422 7.26 8.41 -27.82
N ILE A 423 7.91 9.55 -27.59
CA ILE A 423 9.37 9.64 -27.43
C ILE A 423 9.85 8.93 -26.16
N PHE A 424 9.15 9.08 -25.03
CA PHE A 424 9.53 8.47 -23.75
C PHE A 424 9.17 6.99 -23.62
N ASN A 425 8.13 6.52 -24.33
CA ASN A 425 7.58 5.17 -24.14
C ASN A 425 7.60 4.30 -25.41
N LEU A 426 8.15 4.82 -26.52
CA LEU A 426 8.29 4.15 -27.83
C LEU A 426 7.03 3.39 -28.29
N THR A 427 5.83 3.93 -27.99
CA THR A 427 4.58 3.24 -28.30
C THR A 427 4.39 3.13 -29.82
N ASN A 428 4.16 1.92 -30.34
CA ASN A 428 3.96 1.64 -31.78
C ASN A 428 2.75 2.40 -32.36
N SER A 429 2.96 3.64 -32.80
CA SER A 429 1.97 4.43 -33.55
C SER A 429 2.52 4.77 -34.93
N ARG A 430 1.90 4.20 -35.98
CA ARG A 430 2.29 4.47 -37.38
C ARG A 430 2.24 5.96 -37.73
N SER A 431 1.35 6.73 -37.11
CA SER A 431 1.19 8.18 -37.35
C SER A 431 2.29 9.05 -36.73
N LEU A 432 3.12 8.50 -35.84
CA LEU A 432 4.23 9.20 -35.19
C LEU A 432 5.60 8.60 -35.54
N SER A 433 5.67 7.67 -36.49
CA SER A 433 6.91 7.07 -37.00
C SER A 433 7.98 8.10 -37.41
N ARG A 434 7.56 9.27 -37.92
CA ARG A 434 8.44 10.42 -38.20
C ARG A 434 9.20 10.99 -36.99
N LEU A 435 8.79 10.63 -35.76
CA LEU A 435 9.46 11.04 -34.52
C LEU A 435 10.48 10.02 -34.03
N GLN A 436 10.60 8.86 -34.70
CA GLN A 436 11.52 7.79 -34.31
C GLN A 436 12.97 8.29 -34.22
N SER A 437 13.42 9.08 -35.20
CA SER A 437 14.77 9.65 -35.18
C SER A 437 15.01 10.62 -34.02
N ILE A 438 13.96 11.25 -33.48
CA ILE A 438 14.06 12.09 -32.28
C ILE A 438 14.17 11.20 -31.05
N ALA A 439 13.34 10.16 -30.95
CA ALA A 439 13.36 9.23 -29.83
C ALA A 439 14.72 8.51 -29.71
N GLU A 440 15.28 8.05 -30.84
CA GLU A 440 16.61 7.44 -30.90
C GLU A 440 17.70 8.40 -30.39
N LYS A 441 17.65 9.67 -30.79
CA LYS A 441 18.61 10.69 -30.31
C LYS A 441 18.49 11.00 -28.81
N GLN A 442 17.29 10.89 -28.25
CA GLN A 442 17.03 11.19 -26.84
C GLN A 442 17.12 9.98 -25.93
N THR A 443 17.38 8.77 -26.46
CA THR A 443 17.31 7.52 -25.68
C THR A 443 18.20 7.57 -24.44
N SER A 444 19.47 7.94 -24.58
CA SER A 444 20.40 8.04 -23.44
C SER A 444 19.98 9.10 -22.40
N ASN A 445 19.42 10.22 -22.85
CA ASN A 445 18.91 11.26 -21.95
C ASN A 445 17.69 10.79 -21.17
N ILE A 446 16.78 10.07 -21.83
CA ILE A 446 15.57 9.53 -21.22
C ILE A 446 15.92 8.42 -20.22
N GLU A 447 16.86 7.54 -20.57
CA GLU A 447 17.40 6.52 -19.65
C GLU A 447 18.02 7.16 -18.42
N MET A 448 18.81 8.23 -18.59
CA MET A 448 19.38 8.99 -17.48
C MET A 448 18.29 9.59 -16.57
N ILE A 449 17.24 10.18 -17.16
CA ILE A 449 16.11 10.74 -16.42
C ILE A 449 15.44 9.64 -15.58
N PHE A 450 15.10 8.50 -16.17
CA PHE A 450 14.46 7.42 -15.43
C PHE A 450 15.37 6.85 -14.35
N LEU A 451 16.65 6.62 -14.66
CA LEU A 451 17.63 6.14 -13.69
C LEU A 451 17.70 7.08 -12.48
N ALA A 452 17.79 8.39 -12.71
CA ALA A 452 17.82 9.37 -11.63
C ALA A 452 16.52 9.40 -10.81
N LEU A 453 15.36 9.21 -11.45
CA LEU A 453 14.06 9.18 -10.77
C LEU A 453 13.87 7.92 -9.90
N VAL A 454 14.43 6.78 -10.30
CA VAL A 454 14.26 5.51 -9.56
C VAL A 454 15.43 5.23 -8.60
N THR A 455 16.51 6.00 -8.69
CA THR A 455 17.65 5.87 -7.76
C THR A 455 17.36 6.63 -6.47
N CYS A 456 17.14 5.90 -5.37
CA CYS A 456 16.84 6.46 -4.05
C CYS A 456 17.95 6.12 -3.04
N ASN A 457 19.14 6.69 -3.24
CA ASN A 457 20.32 6.46 -2.37
C ASN A 457 20.48 7.54 -1.28
N GLU A 458 19.67 8.60 -1.34
CA GLU A 458 19.74 9.75 -0.43
C GLU A 458 18.79 9.56 0.76
N ALA A 459 19.05 10.29 1.85
CA ALA A 459 18.16 10.30 3.01
C ALA A 459 16.77 10.85 2.61
N TYR A 460 15.71 10.23 3.11
CA TYR A 460 14.34 10.62 2.80
C TYR A 460 14.03 12.02 3.38
N ASP A 461 13.55 12.93 2.53
CA ASP A 461 13.29 14.32 2.88
C ASP A 461 12.26 14.41 4.01
N ALA A 462 12.54 15.29 4.96
CA ALA A 462 11.61 15.59 6.04
C ALA A 462 10.37 16.30 5.46
N LEU A 463 9.24 15.62 5.52
CA LEU A 463 7.95 16.23 5.23
C LEU A 463 7.43 16.96 6.46
N THR A 464 6.82 18.13 6.25
CA THR A 464 6.08 18.81 7.31
C THR A 464 4.95 17.91 7.78
N SER A 465 5.05 17.43 9.03
CA SER A 465 4.01 16.60 9.62
C SER A 465 2.74 17.43 9.84
N PRO A 466 1.56 16.92 9.43
CA PRO A 466 0.29 17.51 9.83
C PRO A 466 0.16 17.61 11.36
N THR A 467 -0.68 18.52 11.84
CA THR A 467 -0.98 18.65 13.28
C THR A 467 -2.01 17.61 13.71
N MET A 468 -2.08 17.31 15.03
CA MET A 468 -3.13 16.44 15.59
C MET A 468 -4.54 16.94 15.23
N THR A 469 -4.77 18.26 15.30
CA THR A 469 -6.05 18.87 14.91
C THR A 469 -6.40 18.55 13.47
N LYS A 470 -5.43 18.64 12.55
CA LYS A 470 -5.66 18.29 11.14
C LYS A 470 -5.95 16.79 11.00
N ALA A 471 -5.22 15.92 11.68
CA ALA A 471 -5.47 14.48 11.67
C ALA A 471 -6.89 14.13 12.17
N CYS A 472 -7.36 14.75 13.25
CA CYS A 472 -8.74 14.59 13.75
C CYS A 472 -9.79 15.00 12.70
N GLN A 473 -9.58 16.12 12.01
CA GLN A 473 -10.47 16.55 10.92
C GLN A 473 -10.55 15.51 9.79
N MET A 474 -9.41 14.89 9.44
CA MET A 474 -9.36 13.86 8.40
C MET A 474 -10.07 12.56 8.84
N VAL A 475 -9.98 12.19 10.12
CA VAL A 475 -10.78 11.08 10.67
C VAL A 475 -12.27 11.38 10.55
N ASP A 476 -12.69 12.61 10.83
CA ASP A 476 -14.10 13.01 10.67
C ASP A 476 -14.55 12.99 9.22
N GLU A 477 -13.71 13.37 8.26
CA GLU A 477 -14.01 13.25 6.83
C GLU A 477 -14.20 11.79 6.41
N ILE A 478 -13.29 10.89 6.81
CA ILE A 478 -13.43 9.44 6.56
C ILE A 478 -14.71 8.91 7.20
N ARG A 479 -14.97 9.23 8.47
CA ARG A 479 -16.14 8.81 9.22
C ARG A 479 -17.44 9.23 8.52
N LYS A 480 -17.56 10.51 8.14
CA LYS A 480 -18.75 11.06 7.46
C LYS A 480 -18.96 10.43 6.08
N ASN A 481 -17.89 10.15 5.34
CA ASN A 481 -17.98 9.47 4.06
C ASN A 481 -18.40 8.00 4.21
N CYS A 482 -17.88 7.31 5.22
CA CYS A 482 -18.30 5.93 5.55
C CYS A 482 -19.77 5.88 5.95
N GLN A 483 -20.24 6.81 6.78
CA GLN A 483 -21.64 6.91 7.25
C GLN A 483 -22.67 6.89 6.11
N LYS A 484 -22.35 7.48 4.97
CA LYS A 484 -23.24 7.50 3.79
C LYS A 484 -23.37 6.14 3.10
N ARG A 485 -22.46 5.20 3.36
CA ARG A 485 -22.32 3.91 2.65
C ARG A 485 -22.20 2.69 3.57
N ILE A 486 -22.61 2.82 4.84
CA ILE A 486 -22.48 1.73 5.84
C ILE A 486 -23.27 0.48 5.48
N ALA A 487 -24.39 0.61 4.76
CA ALA A 487 -25.13 -0.56 4.27
C ALA A 487 -24.33 -1.36 3.22
N ASP A 488 -23.40 -0.73 2.51
CA ASP A 488 -22.58 -1.33 1.45
C ASP A 488 -21.24 -1.87 1.97
N LEU A 489 -20.92 -1.62 3.24
CA LEU A 489 -19.74 -2.14 3.93
C LEU A 489 -19.90 -3.65 4.19
N SER A 490 -19.74 -4.49 3.15
CA SER A 490 -19.64 -5.93 3.34
C SER A 490 -18.29 -6.27 3.96
N PHE A 491 -18.27 -6.69 5.23
CA PHE A 491 -17.07 -7.26 5.88
C PHE A 491 -16.83 -8.69 5.42
N ALA A 492 -16.81 -8.91 4.11
CA ALA A 492 -16.37 -10.19 3.57
C ALA A 492 -14.88 -10.37 3.90
N THR A 493 -14.51 -11.59 4.31
CA THR A 493 -13.12 -12.02 4.49
C THR A 493 -12.26 -11.44 3.38
N THR A 494 -11.28 -10.63 3.74
CA THR A 494 -10.41 -9.91 2.82
C THR A 494 -9.89 -10.88 1.76
N ALA A 495 -10.26 -10.64 0.49
CA ALA A 495 -9.55 -11.26 -0.62
C ALA A 495 -8.05 -11.01 -0.40
N PRO A 496 -7.18 -12.01 -0.65
CA PRO A 496 -5.74 -11.88 -0.41
C PRO A 496 -5.24 -10.64 -1.15
N THR A 497 -4.39 -9.85 -0.49
CA THR A 497 -3.75 -8.72 -1.16
C THR A 497 -2.97 -9.26 -2.35
N GLN A 498 -3.04 -8.59 -3.49
CA GLN A 498 -2.28 -8.99 -4.66
C GLN A 498 -0.77 -8.90 -4.36
N VAL A 499 -0.40 -8.02 -3.43
CA VAL A 499 0.96 -7.94 -2.85
C VAL A 499 1.43 -9.29 -2.30
N LEU A 500 0.58 -9.99 -1.55
CA LEU A 500 0.95 -11.26 -0.90
C LEU A 500 1.04 -12.41 -1.92
N VAL A 501 0.08 -12.44 -2.85
CA VAL A 501 0.08 -13.35 -4.01
C VAL A 501 1.42 -13.23 -4.76
N HIS A 502 1.82 -12.01 -5.09
CA HIS A 502 3.07 -11.77 -5.81
C HIS A 502 4.32 -12.07 -4.99
N TRP A 503 4.37 -11.69 -3.71
CA TRP A 503 5.51 -12.02 -2.85
C TRP A 503 5.76 -13.53 -2.76
N LEU A 504 4.69 -14.32 -2.70
CA LEU A 504 4.77 -15.78 -2.78
C LEU A 504 5.35 -16.25 -4.12
N ASP A 505 4.92 -15.65 -5.23
CA ASP A 505 5.47 -15.94 -6.56
C ASP A 505 6.96 -15.59 -6.64
N MET A 506 7.38 -14.46 -6.08
CA MET A 506 8.79 -14.05 -6.04
C MET A 506 9.66 -15.04 -5.27
N ILE A 507 9.19 -15.51 -4.11
CA ILE A 507 9.92 -16.50 -3.31
C ILE A 507 10.06 -17.82 -4.06
N ALA A 508 9.06 -18.21 -4.86
CA ALA A 508 9.14 -19.39 -5.72
C ALA A 508 10.22 -19.28 -6.81
N ARG A 509 10.60 -18.05 -7.22
CA ARG A 509 11.56 -17.77 -8.31
C ARG A 509 13.03 -17.69 -7.87
N LYS A 510 13.34 -17.56 -6.58
CA LYS A 510 14.72 -17.41 -6.05
C LYS A 510 15.52 -18.74 -5.94
N ILE A 511 15.54 -19.56 -6.99
CA ILE A 511 16.42 -20.75 -7.07
C ILE A 511 17.61 -20.47 -7.98
#